data_AF-S9UPN1-F1
#
_entry.id   AF-S9UPN1-F1
#
_cell.length_a   1.000
_cell.length_b   1.000
_cell.length_c   1.000
_cell.angle_alpha   90.00
_cell.angle_beta   90.00
_cell.angle_gamma   90.00
#
_symmetry.space_group_name_H-M   'P 1'
#
loop_
_entity.id
_entity.type
_entity.pdbx_description
1 polymer ?
#
loop_
_entity_poly.entity_id
_entity_poly.type
_entity_poly.pdbx_seq_one_letter_code
_entity_poly.pdbx_strand_id
1 'polypeptide(L)'
;MGLRAGGSHRLRARQRAAGGRHAPAAAEEEGQFGAAYAQAKALRSTLDRFKNQIDAMQKLMDRQMKLRVQRVKARKDEAAAALVAELTQQIDASEVERAEAIAAMRQLQAQIVSGEAAYARLQQEAPPADDAEPKPTPATAATEESADAATPVPYAGAMDECLEAYATVEAKRQPLQELAADATRKYKSPLFSRMKELLADMKQLKKSKE
;
A
#
# COMPACT_ATOMS: atom_id res chain seq x y z
N MET A 1 51.95 37.19 13.90
CA MET A 1 50.90 37.80 14.73
C MET A 1 50.22 38.89 13.93
N GLY A 2 48.91 38.77 13.68
CA GLY A 2 48.17 39.72 12.86
C GLY A 2 46.67 39.51 13.02
N LEU A 3 46.16 39.85 14.21
CA LEU A 3 44.73 39.95 14.49
C LEU A 3 44.16 41.18 13.78
N ARG A 4 43.13 41.01 12.95
CA ARG A 4 42.20 42.09 12.62
C ARG A 4 40.77 41.61 12.83
N ALA A 5 40.14 42.29 13.78
CA ALA A 5 38.72 42.29 14.05
C ALA A 5 37.94 42.95 12.90
N GLY A 6 36.68 42.55 12.76
CA GLY A 6 35.72 43.16 11.84
C GLY A 6 34.34 42.57 12.07
N GLY A 7 33.69 42.98 13.15
CA GLY A 7 32.27 42.71 13.38
C GLY A 7 31.39 43.60 12.48
N SER A 8 30.23 43.09 12.10
CA SER A 8 28.94 43.80 12.14
C SER A 8 27.82 42.92 11.59
N HIS A 9 26.87 42.65 12.49
CA HIS A 9 25.43 42.61 12.27
C HIS A 9 24.90 42.32 10.86
N ARG A 10 24.09 41.24 10.77
CA ARG A 10 22.75 41.36 10.19
C ARG A 10 21.81 40.31 10.76
N LEU A 11 20.79 40.81 11.45
CA LEU A 11 19.59 40.10 11.82
C LEU A 11 19.01 39.33 10.62
N ARG A 12 18.67 38.06 10.84
CA ARG A 12 17.52 37.44 10.16
C ARG A 12 16.69 36.70 11.19
N ALA A 13 15.86 37.47 11.90
CA ALA A 13 14.58 36.97 12.34
C ALA A 13 13.74 36.67 11.09
N ARG A 14 13.42 35.40 10.87
CA ARG A 14 12.25 35.01 10.08
C ARG A 14 11.48 33.97 10.87
N GLN A 15 10.50 34.46 11.61
CA GLN A 15 9.28 33.72 11.84
C GLN A 15 8.74 33.22 10.49
N ARG A 16 8.40 31.94 10.43
CA ARG A 16 7.13 31.49 9.89
C ARG A 16 6.79 30.15 10.51
N ALA A 17 5.89 30.23 11.47
CA ALA A 17 4.96 29.16 11.78
C ALA A 17 4.26 28.73 10.50
N ALA A 18 4.26 27.43 10.23
CA ALA A 18 3.23 26.77 9.45
C ALA A 18 3.23 25.31 9.91
N GLY A 19 2.51 25.06 11.00
CA GLY A 19 2.02 23.73 11.31
C GLY A 19 1.11 23.29 10.17
N GLY A 20 1.66 22.57 9.21
CA GLY A 20 0.91 21.87 8.18
C GLY A 20 0.33 20.60 8.76
N ARG A 21 -0.71 20.73 9.59
CA ARG A 21 -1.63 19.62 9.85
C ARG A 21 -2.30 19.27 8.53
N HIS A 22 -1.77 18.26 7.84
CA HIS A 22 -2.42 17.61 6.71
C HIS A 22 -3.64 16.82 7.20
N ALA A 23 -4.71 17.52 7.58
CA ALA A 23 -6.03 16.92 7.80
C ALA A 23 -7.13 18.00 7.78
N PRO A 24 -7.56 18.49 6.61
CA PRO A 24 -8.95 18.96 6.50
C PRO A 24 -9.77 18.28 5.39
N ALA A 25 -9.15 17.79 4.31
CA ALA A 25 -9.91 17.30 3.15
C ALA A 25 -10.65 15.96 3.38
N ALA A 26 -10.18 15.12 4.31
CA ALA A 26 -10.87 13.86 4.63
C ALA A 26 -12.10 14.11 5.52
N ALA A 27 -11.97 14.98 6.53
CA ALA A 27 -13.04 15.33 7.46
C ALA A 27 -14.17 16.12 6.79
N GLU A 28 -13.85 17.00 5.83
CA GLU A 28 -14.86 17.76 5.08
C GLU A 28 -15.67 16.85 4.13
N GLU A 29 -15.05 15.85 3.48
CA GLU A 29 -15.77 14.89 2.62
C GLU A 29 -16.55 13.84 3.42
N GLU A 30 -16.10 13.46 4.64
CA GLU A 30 -16.88 12.63 5.57
C GLU A 30 -18.21 13.28 5.94
N GLY A 31 -18.19 14.60 6.21
CA GLY A 31 -19.40 15.38 6.46
C GLY A 31 -20.35 15.44 5.25
N GLN A 32 -19.79 15.48 4.04
CA GLN A 32 -20.58 15.66 2.81
C GLN A 32 -21.18 14.33 2.30
N PHE A 33 -20.40 13.24 2.24
CA PHE A 33 -20.83 11.98 1.62
C PHE A 33 -20.91 10.78 2.57
N GLY A 34 -20.59 10.98 3.87
CA GLY A 34 -20.76 9.97 4.93
C GLY A 34 -19.55 9.05 5.11
N ALA A 35 -19.55 8.30 6.22
CA ALA A 35 -18.44 7.43 6.62
C ALA A 35 -18.11 6.34 5.58
N ALA A 36 -19.13 5.73 4.95
CA ALA A 36 -18.92 4.71 3.92
C ALA A 36 -18.14 5.25 2.72
N TYR A 37 -18.43 6.48 2.28
CA TYR A 37 -17.72 7.09 1.16
C TYR A 37 -16.25 7.38 1.50
N ALA A 38 -15.99 7.91 2.69
CA ALA A 38 -14.63 8.19 3.14
C ALA A 38 -13.80 6.92 3.29
N GLN A 39 -14.41 5.86 3.83
CA GLN A 39 -13.79 4.55 3.95
C GLN A 39 -13.46 3.95 2.57
N ALA A 40 -14.38 4.01 1.59
CA ALA A 40 -14.12 3.57 0.22
C ALA A 40 -12.96 4.34 -0.43
N LYS A 41 -12.90 5.66 -0.21
CA LYS A 41 -11.81 6.52 -0.72
C LYS A 41 -10.46 6.14 -0.10
N ALA A 42 -10.40 5.94 1.21
CA ALA A 42 -9.20 5.55 1.94
C ALA A 42 -8.70 4.17 1.50
N LEU A 43 -9.62 3.21 1.35
CA LEU A 43 -9.32 1.86 0.89
C LEU A 43 -8.76 1.86 -0.54
N ARG A 44 -9.40 2.59 -1.46
CA ARG A 44 -8.91 2.76 -2.84
C ARG A 44 -7.51 3.36 -2.88
N SER A 45 -7.22 4.36 -2.04
CA SER A 45 -5.89 4.96 -1.94
C SER A 45 -4.84 3.94 -1.44
N THR A 46 -5.21 3.11 -0.48
CA THR A 46 -4.32 2.06 0.06
C THR A 46 -4.05 0.95 -0.95
N LEU A 47 -5.06 0.54 -1.73
CA LEU A 47 -4.91 -0.37 -2.86
C LEU A 47 -3.96 0.19 -3.93
N ASP A 48 -4.07 1.47 -4.28
CA ASP A 48 -3.16 2.10 -5.24
C ASP A 48 -1.71 2.14 -4.71
N ARG A 49 -1.52 2.44 -3.42
CA ARG A 49 -0.21 2.37 -2.76
C ARG A 49 0.40 0.97 -2.85
N PHE A 50 -0.38 -0.08 -2.56
CA PHE A 50 0.09 -1.47 -2.66
C PHE A 50 0.51 -1.82 -4.09
N LYS A 51 -0.32 -1.46 -5.08
CA LYS A 51 -0.02 -1.67 -6.50
C LYS A 51 1.28 -0.96 -6.91
N ASN A 52 1.47 0.29 -6.49
CA ASN A 52 2.68 1.06 -6.80
C ASN A 52 3.92 0.45 -6.11
N GLN A 53 3.78 -0.21 -4.95
CA GLN A 53 4.86 -0.98 -4.34
C GLN A 53 5.23 -2.21 -5.16
N ILE A 54 4.28 -2.88 -5.81
CA ILE A 54 4.59 -3.94 -6.76
C ILE A 54 5.48 -3.41 -7.90
N ASP A 55 5.14 -2.24 -8.47
CA ASP A 55 5.97 -1.60 -9.51
C ASP A 55 7.38 -1.22 -8.99
N ALA A 56 7.49 -0.74 -7.76
CA ALA A 56 8.77 -0.43 -7.13
C ALA A 56 9.62 -1.69 -6.93
N MET A 57 9.02 -2.78 -6.46
CA MET A 57 9.68 -4.06 -6.27
C MET A 57 10.19 -4.64 -7.59
N GLN A 58 9.44 -4.53 -8.69
CA GLN A 58 9.91 -4.94 -10.02
C GLN A 58 11.19 -4.20 -10.41
N LYS A 59 11.23 -2.87 -10.22
CA LYS A 59 12.42 -2.05 -10.51
C LYS A 59 13.61 -2.41 -9.62
N LEU A 60 13.36 -2.67 -8.34
CA LEU A 60 14.40 -3.09 -7.39
C LEU A 60 15.02 -4.42 -7.82
N MET A 61 14.19 -5.40 -8.19
CA MET A 61 14.67 -6.70 -8.66
C MET A 61 15.46 -6.61 -9.97
N ASP A 62 15.02 -5.77 -10.91
CA ASP A 62 15.78 -5.50 -12.15
C ASP A 62 17.15 -4.87 -11.85
N ARG A 63 17.22 -3.97 -10.87
CA ARG A 63 18.48 -3.38 -10.39
C ARG A 63 19.39 -4.45 -9.78
N GLN A 64 18.87 -5.30 -8.89
CA GLN A 64 19.63 -6.40 -8.30
C GLN A 64 20.22 -7.34 -9.36
N MET A 65 19.42 -7.71 -10.36
CA MET A 65 19.89 -8.54 -11.48
C MET A 65 21.04 -7.86 -12.23
N LYS A 66 20.93 -6.57 -12.54
CA LYS A 66 21.99 -5.81 -13.24
C LYS A 66 23.28 -5.76 -12.42
N LEU A 67 23.19 -5.49 -11.12
CA LEU A 67 24.35 -5.48 -10.21
C LEU A 67 25.04 -6.85 -10.17
N ARG A 68 24.27 -7.94 -10.07
CA ARG A 68 24.81 -9.31 -10.09
C ARG A 68 25.52 -9.63 -11.40
N VAL A 69 24.96 -9.22 -12.54
CA VAL A 69 25.61 -9.37 -13.86
C VAL A 69 26.90 -8.55 -13.94
N GLN A 70 26.90 -7.29 -13.48
CA GLN A 70 28.09 -6.45 -13.43
C GLN A 70 29.17 -7.08 -12.56
N ARG A 71 28.82 -7.60 -11.38
CA ARG A 71 29.75 -8.26 -10.47
C ARG A 71 30.42 -9.48 -11.12
N VAL A 72 29.65 -10.32 -11.82
CA VAL A 72 30.19 -11.49 -12.54
C VAL A 72 31.13 -11.06 -13.67
N LYS A 73 30.82 -9.97 -14.38
CA LYS A 73 31.71 -9.43 -15.41
C LYS A 73 33.01 -8.88 -14.81
N ALA A 74 32.92 -8.09 -13.75
CA ALA A 74 34.08 -7.51 -13.06
C ALA A 74 35.00 -8.59 -12.48
N ARG A 75 34.46 -9.71 -11.99
CA ARG A 75 35.27 -10.85 -11.50
C ARG A 75 36.16 -11.50 -12.56
N LYS A 76 35.93 -11.27 -13.85
CA LYS A 76 36.79 -11.77 -14.92
C LYS A 76 38.06 -10.93 -15.11
N ASP A 77 38.10 -9.74 -14.50
CA ASP A 77 39.24 -8.84 -14.51
C ASP A 77 39.86 -8.86 -13.11
N GLU A 78 41.06 -9.43 -12.99
CA GLU A 78 41.78 -9.55 -11.72
C GLU A 78 42.13 -8.19 -11.10
N ALA A 79 42.22 -7.13 -11.91
CA ALA A 79 42.45 -5.77 -11.44
C ALA A 79 41.19 -5.10 -10.86
N ALA A 80 40.00 -5.69 -11.04
CA ALA A 80 38.72 -5.09 -10.66
C ALA A 80 38.25 -5.45 -9.22
N ALA A 81 39.16 -5.87 -8.33
CA ALA A 81 38.83 -6.30 -6.97
C ALA A 81 38.02 -5.27 -6.17
N ALA A 82 38.38 -3.99 -6.26
CA ALA A 82 37.66 -2.90 -5.59
C ALA A 82 36.22 -2.74 -6.12
N LEU A 83 36.03 -2.83 -7.43
CA LEU A 83 34.70 -2.79 -8.07
C LEU A 83 33.84 -3.99 -7.67
N VAL A 84 34.42 -5.19 -7.56
CA VAL A 84 33.70 -6.39 -7.10
C VAL A 84 33.23 -6.21 -5.65
N ALA A 85 34.04 -5.61 -4.78
CA ALA A 85 33.66 -5.30 -3.40
C ALA A 85 32.51 -4.28 -3.35
N GLU A 86 32.60 -3.19 -4.11
CA GLU A 86 31.55 -2.17 -4.20
C GLU A 86 30.22 -2.77 -4.70
N LEU A 87 30.25 -3.52 -5.79
CA LEU A 87 29.05 -4.16 -6.34
C LEU A 87 28.44 -5.18 -5.38
N THR A 88 29.25 -5.83 -4.55
CA THR A 88 28.76 -6.74 -3.50
C THR A 88 28.03 -5.95 -2.43
N GLN A 89 28.61 -4.85 -1.93
CA GLN A 89 27.95 -3.96 -0.98
C GLN A 89 26.63 -3.40 -1.52
N GLN A 90 26.59 -3.02 -2.80
CA GLN A 90 25.35 -2.54 -3.43
C GLN A 90 24.27 -3.64 -3.55
N ILE A 91 24.67 -4.89 -3.77
CA ILE A 91 23.73 -6.03 -3.76
C ILE A 91 23.18 -6.23 -2.35
N ASP A 92 24.04 -6.26 -1.34
CA ASP A 92 23.64 -6.46 0.06
C ASP A 92 22.69 -5.35 0.53
N ALA A 93 23.02 -4.09 0.23
CA ALA A 93 22.15 -2.94 0.53
C ALA A 93 20.79 -3.05 -0.19
N SER A 94 20.78 -3.53 -1.44
CA SER A 94 19.53 -3.74 -2.17
C SER A 94 18.72 -4.91 -1.62
N GLU A 95 19.34 -5.93 -1.03
CA GLU A 95 18.63 -7.03 -0.36
C GLU A 95 17.96 -6.57 0.94
N VAL A 96 18.61 -5.66 1.67
CA VAL A 96 17.98 -4.96 2.81
C VAL A 96 16.79 -4.12 2.34
N GLU A 97 16.96 -3.31 1.29
CA GLU A 97 15.88 -2.49 0.71
C GLU A 97 14.69 -3.36 0.26
N ARG A 98 14.96 -4.54 -0.31
CA ARG A 98 13.93 -5.53 -0.68
C ARG A 98 13.16 -6.03 0.54
N ALA A 99 13.85 -6.38 1.62
CA ALA A 99 13.22 -6.87 2.85
C ALA A 99 12.34 -5.79 3.50
N GLU A 100 12.81 -4.54 3.52
CA GLU A 100 12.04 -3.38 4.01
C GLU A 100 10.79 -3.13 3.17
N ALA A 101 10.91 -3.19 1.85
CA ALA A 101 9.78 -3.03 0.94
C ALA A 101 8.71 -4.12 1.13
N ILE A 102 9.12 -5.39 1.34
CA ILE A 102 8.20 -6.48 1.68
C ILE A 102 7.49 -6.22 3.01
N ALA A 103 8.21 -5.74 4.03
CA ALA A 103 7.60 -5.39 5.31
C ALA A 103 6.57 -4.24 5.16
N ALA A 104 6.88 -3.21 4.37
CA ALA A 104 5.96 -2.13 4.07
C ALA A 104 4.71 -2.63 3.30
N MET A 105 4.87 -3.54 2.35
CA MET A 105 3.74 -4.15 1.64
C MET A 105 2.86 -5.00 2.56
N ARG A 106 3.42 -5.74 3.52
CA ARG A 106 2.65 -6.45 4.55
C ARG A 106 1.82 -5.51 5.41
N GLN A 107 2.37 -4.36 5.79
CA GLN A 107 1.61 -3.34 6.52
C GLN A 107 0.44 -2.80 5.68
N LEU A 108 0.66 -2.53 4.39
CA LEU A 108 -0.40 -2.10 3.47
C LEU A 108 -1.48 -3.18 3.32
N GLN A 109 -1.10 -4.46 3.21
CA GLN A 109 -2.04 -5.57 3.15
C GLN A 109 -2.93 -5.64 4.40
N ALA A 110 -2.34 -5.53 5.59
CA ALA A 110 -3.10 -5.50 6.84
C ALA A 110 -4.08 -4.31 6.90
N GLN A 111 -3.64 -3.13 6.44
CA GLN A 111 -4.51 -1.95 6.31
C GLN A 111 -5.66 -2.19 5.33
N ILE A 112 -5.41 -2.87 4.21
CA ILE A 112 -6.43 -3.21 3.22
C ILE A 112 -7.45 -4.17 3.81
N VAL A 113 -7.01 -5.25 4.48
CA VAL A 113 -7.91 -6.25 5.07
C VAL A 113 -8.79 -5.62 6.15
N SER A 114 -8.20 -4.85 7.07
CA SER A 114 -8.95 -4.11 8.08
C SER A 114 -9.90 -3.08 7.44
N GLY A 115 -9.44 -2.40 6.38
CA GLY A 115 -10.22 -1.42 5.67
C GLY A 115 -11.44 -1.99 4.93
N GLU A 116 -11.31 -3.18 4.34
CA GLU A 116 -12.41 -3.93 3.73
C GLU A 116 -13.44 -4.37 4.77
N ALA A 117 -13.00 -4.90 5.91
CA ALA A 117 -13.90 -5.29 6.99
C ALA A 117 -14.69 -4.08 7.54
N ALA A 118 -14.02 -2.95 7.75
CA ALA A 118 -14.67 -1.71 8.17
C ALA A 118 -15.66 -1.20 7.11
N TYR A 119 -15.31 -1.28 5.82
CA TYR A 119 -16.20 -0.88 4.75
C TYR A 119 -17.45 -1.77 4.66
N ALA A 120 -17.29 -3.09 4.78
CA ALA A 120 -18.40 -4.04 4.77
C ALA A 120 -19.39 -3.78 5.91
N ARG A 121 -18.90 -3.48 7.13
CA ARG A 121 -19.76 -3.11 8.28
C ARG A 121 -20.60 -1.86 7.99
N LEU A 122 -19.96 -0.81 7.45
CA LEU A 122 -20.66 0.43 7.08
C LEU A 122 -21.72 0.23 5.99
N GLN A 123 -21.54 -0.76 5.11
CA GLN A 123 -22.54 -1.11 4.10
C GLN A 123 -23.74 -1.88 4.68
N GLN A 124 -23.55 -2.64 5.77
CA GLN A 124 -24.60 -3.37 6.46
C GLN A 124 -25.41 -2.48 7.42
N GLU A 125 -24.79 -1.46 8.01
CA GLU A 125 -25.43 -0.49 8.90
C GLU A 125 -26.30 0.55 8.17
N ALA A 126 -26.29 0.57 6.84
CA ALA A 126 -27.22 1.39 6.07
C ALA A 126 -28.66 0.96 6.40
N PRO A 127 -29.54 1.88 6.83
CA PRO A 127 -30.87 1.51 7.30
C PRO A 127 -31.63 0.76 6.19
N PRO A 128 -32.34 -0.33 6.51
CA PRO A 128 -33.23 -0.97 5.55
C PRO A 128 -34.23 0.09 5.09
N ALA A 129 -34.38 0.23 3.78
CA ALA A 129 -35.44 1.07 3.21
C ALA A 129 -36.78 0.60 3.82
N ASP A 130 -37.38 1.49 4.59
CA ASP A 130 -38.64 1.31 5.31
C ASP A 130 -39.77 1.13 4.29
N ASP A 131 -40.18 -0.11 4.06
CA ASP A 131 -41.52 -0.50 3.59
C ASP A 131 -41.66 -2.02 3.71
N ALA A 132 -41.68 -2.53 4.94
CA ALA A 132 -42.16 -3.87 5.23
C ALA A 132 -42.94 -3.86 6.55
N GLU A 133 -44.28 -3.91 6.42
CA GLU A 133 -45.23 -3.99 7.53
C GLU A 133 -44.85 -5.08 8.56
N PRO A 134 -44.98 -4.80 9.87
CA PRO A 134 -44.63 -5.74 10.91
C PRO A 134 -45.75 -6.78 11.11
N LYS A 135 -45.46 -8.05 10.81
CA LYS A 135 -46.31 -9.17 11.19
C LYS A 135 -45.78 -9.78 12.51
N PRO A 136 -46.55 -9.76 13.62
CA PRO A 136 -46.06 -10.27 14.89
C PRO A 136 -46.23 -11.80 14.96
N THR A 137 -45.16 -12.50 15.29
CA THR A 137 -45.24 -13.86 15.86
C THR A 137 -44.15 -14.04 16.93
N PRO A 138 -44.43 -14.67 18.08
CA PRO A 138 -43.57 -14.59 19.26
C PRO A 138 -42.53 -15.72 19.34
N ALA A 139 -41.40 -15.33 19.93
CA ALA A 139 -40.50 -16.09 20.80
C ALA A 139 -40.08 -17.52 20.40
N THR A 140 -38.80 -17.67 20.04
CA THR A 140 -37.99 -18.83 20.46
C THR A 140 -36.55 -18.36 20.68
N ALA A 141 -36.01 -18.77 21.83
CA ALA A 141 -34.74 -18.37 22.41
C ALA A 141 -33.53 -19.09 21.79
N ALA A 142 -32.34 -18.52 22.06
CA ALA A 142 -30.98 -19.02 21.81
C ALA A 142 -30.58 -19.03 20.32
N THR A 143 -29.43 -18.48 19.89
CA THR A 143 -28.11 -18.46 20.50
C THR A 143 -27.37 -17.21 20.03
N GLU A 144 -26.79 -16.45 20.98
CA GLU A 144 -25.74 -15.48 20.69
C GLU A 144 -24.48 -16.26 20.28
N GLU A 145 -24.41 -16.64 19.00
CA GLU A 145 -23.16 -17.10 18.42
C GLU A 145 -22.43 -15.89 17.84
N SER A 146 -21.67 -15.26 18.74
CA SER A 146 -20.56 -14.40 18.41
C SER A 146 -19.61 -15.18 17.50
N ALA A 147 -19.72 -14.95 16.20
CA ALA A 147 -18.73 -15.33 15.22
C ALA A 147 -18.51 -14.12 14.32
N ASP A 148 -17.39 -13.45 14.56
CA ASP A 148 -16.73 -12.49 13.69
C ASP A 148 -16.52 -13.13 12.31
N ALA A 149 -17.58 -13.26 11.52
CA ALA A 149 -17.52 -13.67 10.13
C ALA A 149 -17.02 -12.45 9.34
N ALA A 150 -15.74 -12.12 9.54
CA ALA A 150 -15.04 -11.16 8.72
C ALA A 150 -15.26 -11.60 7.26
N THR A 151 -15.91 -10.73 6.49
CA THR A 151 -16.20 -11.00 5.09
C THR A 151 -14.87 -11.28 4.40
N PRO A 152 -14.68 -12.48 3.81
CA PRO A 152 -13.38 -12.86 3.29
C PRO A 152 -12.99 -11.90 2.16
N VAL A 153 -11.84 -11.23 2.30
CA VAL A 153 -11.31 -10.32 1.27
C VAL A 153 -10.83 -11.15 0.09
N PRO A 154 -11.52 -11.14 -1.08
CA PRO A 154 -11.33 -12.14 -2.13
C PRO A 154 -9.92 -12.19 -2.74
N TYR A 155 -9.16 -11.11 -2.58
CA TYR A 155 -7.83 -10.94 -3.16
C TYR A 155 -6.71 -10.91 -2.11
N ALA A 156 -7.01 -11.21 -0.84
CA ALA A 156 -5.99 -11.29 0.22
C ALA A 156 -4.93 -12.36 -0.10
N GLY A 157 -5.35 -13.56 -0.53
CA GLY A 157 -4.43 -14.62 -0.92
C GLY A 157 -3.50 -14.22 -2.07
N ALA A 158 -4.00 -13.47 -3.06
CA ALA A 158 -3.15 -12.96 -4.14
C ALA A 158 -2.11 -11.95 -3.64
N MET A 159 -2.39 -11.19 -2.58
CA MET A 159 -1.40 -10.31 -1.92
C MET A 159 -0.36 -11.11 -1.15
N ASP A 160 -0.76 -12.18 -0.44
CA ASP A 160 0.17 -13.09 0.25
C ASP A 160 1.12 -13.78 -0.74
N GLU A 161 0.59 -14.38 -1.80
CA GLU A 161 1.37 -15.00 -2.86
C GLU A 161 2.35 -14.00 -3.50
N CYS A 162 1.90 -12.75 -3.73
CA CYS A 162 2.77 -11.69 -4.25
C CYS A 162 3.95 -11.44 -3.31
N LEU A 163 3.69 -11.27 -2.01
CA LEU A 163 4.72 -11.02 -1.00
C LEU A 163 5.70 -12.18 -0.88
N GLU A 164 5.22 -13.41 -0.88
CA GLU A 164 6.04 -14.62 -0.83
C GLU A 164 6.91 -14.78 -2.08
N ALA A 165 6.33 -14.54 -3.26
CA ALA A 165 7.07 -14.57 -4.51
C ALA A 165 8.18 -13.53 -4.51
N TYR A 166 7.90 -12.29 -4.10
CA TYR A 166 8.93 -11.26 -3.95
C TYR A 166 9.89 -11.50 -2.80
N ALA A 167 9.59 -12.32 -1.80
CA ALA A 167 10.54 -12.68 -0.74
C ALA A 167 11.55 -13.74 -1.19
N THR A 168 11.11 -14.67 -2.05
CA THR A 168 11.87 -15.88 -2.38
C THR A 168 12.51 -15.86 -3.77
N VAL A 169 12.01 -15.04 -4.70
CA VAL A 169 12.49 -15.03 -6.08
C VAL A 169 13.98 -14.73 -6.17
N GLU A 170 14.68 -15.47 -7.02
CA GLU A 170 16.07 -15.18 -7.36
C GLU A 170 16.14 -14.03 -8.36
N ALA A 171 17.09 -13.10 -8.17
CA ALA A 171 17.35 -12.01 -9.10
C ALA A 171 18.05 -12.50 -10.40
N LYS A 172 17.36 -13.36 -11.16
CA LYS A 172 17.76 -13.91 -12.47
C LYS A 172 16.71 -13.52 -13.51
N ARG A 173 17.13 -13.36 -14.77
CA ARG A 173 16.28 -12.82 -15.85
C ARG A 173 14.96 -13.55 -16.01
N GLN A 174 14.99 -14.88 -16.17
CA GLN A 174 13.77 -15.65 -16.45
C GLN A 174 12.80 -15.62 -15.25
N PRO A 175 13.21 -15.95 -14.00
CA PRO A 175 12.34 -15.82 -12.83
C PRO A 175 11.73 -14.42 -12.66
N LEU A 176 12.48 -13.36 -12.95
CA LEU A 176 11.96 -11.99 -12.87
C LEU A 176 10.95 -11.67 -13.97
N GLN A 177 11.13 -12.19 -15.18
CA GLN A 177 10.16 -12.04 -16.26
C GLN A 177 8.85 -12.77 -15.95
N GLU A 178 8.94 -13.98 -15.41
CA GLU A 178 7.78 -14.77 -14.95
C GLU A 178 7.07 -14.04 -13.80
N LEU A 179 7.80 -13.57 -12.80
CA LEU A 179 7.25 -12.78 -11.70
C LEU A 179 6.60 -11.48 -12.18
N ALA A 180 7.18 -10.81 -13.19
CA ALA A 180 6.59 -9.60 -13.75
C ALA A 180 5.28 -9.88 -14.50
N ALA A 181 5.20 -11.00 -15.22
CA ALA A 181 3.97 -11.44 -15.84
C ALA A 181 2.89 -11.74 -14.78
N ASP A 182 3.24 -12.48 -13.73
CA ASP A 182 2.34 -12.80 -12.61
C ASP A 182 1.91 -11.55 -11.85
N ALA A 183 2.81 -10.58 -11.64
CA ALA A 183 2.48 -9.30 -11.04
C ALA A 183 1.35 -8.57 -11.79
N THR A 184 1.35 -8.60 -13.11
CA THR A 184 0.28 -7.97 -13.90
C THR A 184 -1.01 -8.77 -13.89
N ARG A 185 -0.93 -10.10 -14.04
CA ARG A 185 -2.10 -10.97 -14.25
C ARG A 185 -2.76 -11.39 -12.94
N LYS A 186 -1.98 -11.85 -11.97
CA LYS A 186 -2.47 -12.46 -10.73
C LYS A 186 -2.60 -11.45 -9.60
N TYR A 187 -1.61 -10.57 -9.45
CA TYR A 187 -1.56 -9.70 -8.27
C TYR A 187 -2.26 -8.35 -8.49
N LYS A 188 -1.95 -7.65 -9.59
CA LYS A 188 -2.54 -6.32 -9.85
C LYS A 188 -3.99 -6.39 -10.33
N SER A 189 -4.34 -7.36 -11.17
CA SER A 189 -5.69 -7.49 -11.74
C SER A 189 -6.82 -7.46 -10.69
N PRO A 190 -6.81 -8.29 -9.64
CA PRO A 190 -7.88 -8.26 -8.63
C PRO A 190 -7.94 -6.92 -7.86
N LEU A 191 -6.79 -6.30 -7.57
CA LEU A 191 -6.75 -4.97 -6.94
C LEU A 191 -7.39 -3.91 -7.83
N PHE A 192 -7.11 -3.95 -9.15
CA PHE A 192 -7.72 -3.04 -10.11
C PHE A 192 -9.24 -3.22 -10.21
N SER A 193 -9.73 -4.46 -10.21
CA SER A 193 -11.17 -4.74 -10.19
C SER A 193 -11.81 -4.14 -8.94
N ARG A 194 -11.23 -4.38 -7.76
CA ARG A 194 -11.75 -3.82 -6.52
C ARG A 194 -11.73 -2.29 -6.49
N MET A 195 -10.66 -1.67 -6.99
CA MET A 195 -10.59 -0.22 -7.12
C MET A 195 -11.66 0.37 -8.04
N LYS A 196 -12.12 -0.37 -9.06
CA LYS A 196 -13.22 0.05 -9.94
C LYS A 196 -14.58 -0.07 -9.26
N GLU A 197 -14.79 -1.14 -8.49
CA GLU A 197 -15.99 -1.33 -7.66
C GLU A 197 -16.14 -0.19 -6.66
N LEU A 198 -15.09 0.09 -5.86
CA LEU A 198 -15.10 1.20 -4.91
C LEU A 198 -15.40 2.56 -5.57
N LEU A 199 -14.93 2.78 -6.80
CA LEU A 199 -15.28 3.98 -7.55
C LEU A 199 -16.75 4.02 -7.97
N ALA A 200 -17.34 2.88 -8.33
CA ALA A 200 -18.76 2.78 -8.64
C ALA A 200 -19.60 3.03 -7.38
N ASP A 201 -19.24 2.43 -6.26
CA ASP A 201 -19.91 2.60 -4.96
C ASP A 201 -19.83 4.06 -4.50
N MET A 202 -18.64 4.68 -4.58
CA MET A 202 -18.46 6.11 -4.30
C MET A 202 -19.37 7.01 -5.15
N LYS A 203 -19.61 6.65 -6.42
CA LYS A 203 -20.53 7.40 -7.29
C LYS A 203 -21.99 7.19 -6.89
N GLN A 204 -22.37 6.00 -6.46
CA GLN A 204 -23.72 5.72 -5.97
C GLN A 204 -24.00 6.47 -4.67
N LEU A 205 -23.07 6.41 -3.70
CA LEU A 205 -23.17 7.14 -2.43
C LEU A 205 -23.30 8.66 -2.62
N LYS A 206 -22.68 9.22 -3.67
CA LYS A 206 -22.85 10.62 -4.06
C LYS A 206 -24.27 10.92 -4.53
N LYS A 207 -24.84 10.06 -5.38
CA LYS A 207 -26.18 10.24 -5.94
C LYS A 207 -27.28 10.09 -4.89
N SER A 208 -27.11 9.19 -3.92
CA SER A 208 -28.11 8.96 -2.86
C SER A 208 -28.22 10.09 -1.84
N LYS A 209 -27.37 11.13 -1.93
CA LYS A 209 -27.39 12.31 -1.07
C LYS A 209 -27.76 13.60 -1.80
N GLU A 210 -27.95 13.55 -3.12
CA GLU A 210 -28.54 14.64 -3.92
C GLU A 210 -30.07 14.54 -3.91
#